data_AF-A0A4S2TG29-F1
#
_entry.id   AF-A0A4S2TG29-F1
#
_cell.length_a   1.000
_cell.length_b   1.000
_cell.length_c   1.000
_cell.angle_alpha   90.00
_cell.angle_beta   90.00
_cell.angle_gamma   90.00
#
_symmetry.space_group_name_H-M   'P 1'
#
loop_
_entity.id
_entity.type
_entity.pdbx_description
1 polymer ?
#
loop_
_entity_poly.entity_id
_entity_poly.type
_entity_poly.pdbx_seq_one_letter_code
_entity_poly.pdbx_strand_id
1 'polypeptide(L)' 'MTLSDSQLDELIAAIGLRQPPGGGHRKPIAHGTYRGAKQHRYRKEPLCERCRLADNAYQQQRYAAQRKERV' A
#
# COMPACT_ATOMS: atom_id res chain seq x y z
N MET A 1 -17.24 -21.66 -18.08
CA MET A 1 -17.94 -20.36 -18.09
C MET A 1 -17.60 -19.64 -16.80
N THR A 2 -16.72 -18.66 -16.85
CA THR A 2 -16.41 -17.79 -15.70
C THR A 2 -17.32 -16.56 -15.78
N LEU A 3 -17.98 -16.21 -14.68
CA LEU A 3 -18.77 -14.97 -14.57
C LEU A 3 -17.85 -13.75 -14.75
N SER A 4 -18.34 -12.71 -15.43
CA SER A 4 -17.64 -11.41 -15.45
C SER A 4 -17.79 -10.72 -14.09
N ASP A 5 -16.88 -9.79 -13.79
CA ASP A 5 -16.92 -9.01 -12.54
C ASP A 5 -18.27 -8.28 -12.37
N SER A 6 -18.87 -7.81 -13.46
CA SER A 6 -20.19 -7.16 -13.45
C SER A 6 -21.34 -8.10 -13.06
N GLN A 7 -21.31 -9.36 -13.51
CA GLN A 7 -22.34 -10.35 -13.17
C GLN A 7 -22.21 -10.80 -11.71
N LEU A 8 -20.99 -10.82 -11.18
CA LEU A 8 -20.75 -11.10 -9.77
C LEU A 8 -21.28 -9.97 -8.88
N ASP A 9 -21.08 -8.71 -9.26
CA ASP A 9 -21.60 -7.55 -8.53
C ASP A 9 -23.14 -7.53 -8.50
N GLU A 10 -23.82 -7.85 -9.62
CA GLU A 10 -25.28 -7.96 -9.68
C GLU A 10 -25.83 -9.02 -8.71
N LEU A 11 -25.16 -10.18 -8.64
CA LEU A 11 -25.53 -11.27 -7.73
C LEU A 11 -25.32 -10.88 -6.25
N ILE A 12 -24.20 -10.22 -5.93
CA ILE A 12 -23.92 -9.75 -4.57
C ILE A 12 -24.98 -8.73 -4.12
N ALA A 13 -25.37 -7.81 -5.01
CA ALA A 13 -26.42 -6.83 -4.74
C ALA A 13 -27.80 -7.48 -4.54
N ALA A 14 -28.16 -8.47 -5.38
CA ALA A 14 -29.44 -9.17 -5.30
C ALA A 14 -29.63 -9.98 -4.00
N ILE A 15 -28.55 -10.52 -3.44
CA ILE A 15 -28.56 -11.30 -2.18
C ILE A 15 -28.48 -10.36 -0.94
N GLY A 16 -28.24 -9.07 -1.15
CA GLY A 16 -28.12 -8.08 -0.06
C GLY A 16 -26.82 -8.21 0.75
N LEU A 17 -25.79 -8.85 0.20
CA LEU A 17 -24.50 -8.98 0.85
C LEU A 17 -23.72 -7.67 0.73
N ARG A 18 -23.19 -7.18 1.86
CA ARG A 18 -22.28 -6.03 1.86
C ARG A 18 -21.01 -6.43 1.12
N GLN A 19 -20.59 -5.62 0.14
CA GLN A 19 -19.35 -5.88 -0.62
C GLN A 19 -18.20 -6.19 0.35
N PRO A 20 -17.38 -7.22 0.07
CA PRO A 20 -16.28 -7.59 0.94
C PRO A 20 -15.32 -6.39 1.09
N PRO A 21 -14.94 -6.02 2.34
CA PRO A 21 -13.98 -4.96 2.55
C PRO A 21 -12.64 -5.37 1.93
N GLY A 22 -12.28 -4.75 0.81
CA GLY A 22 -11.01 -5.06 0.13
C GLY A 22 -11.03 -4.91 -1.39
N GLY A 23 -12.19 -4.73 -2.03
CA GLY A 23 -12.32 -4.64 -3.49
C GLY A 23 -12.00 -3.28 -4.13
N GLY A 24 -11.70 -2.24 -3.35
CA GLY A 24 -11.39 -0.93 -3.90
C GLY A 24 -10.10 -0.94 -4.71
N HIS A 25 -10.12 -0.37 -5.92
CA HIS A 25 -8.93 -0.19 -6.75
C HIS A 25 -7.78 0.37 -5.91
N ARG A 26 -6.69 -0.40 -5.80
CA ARG A 26 -5.56 -0.01 -4.97
C ARG A 26 -4.96 1.27 -5.55
N LYS A 27 -4.88 2.32 -4.73
CA LYS A 27 -4.32 3.62 -5.14
C LYS A 27 -2.93 3.45 -5.78
N PRO A 28 -2.57 4.30 -6.76
CA PRO A 28 -1.22 4.35 -7.30
C PRO A 28 -0.16 4.49 -6.19
N ILE A 29 1.05 3.96 -6.42
CA ILE A 29 2.16 4.12 -5.47
C ILE A 29 2.68 5.55 -5.53
N ALA A 30 2.71 6.23 -4.38
CA ALA A 30 3.31 7.56 -4.27
C ALA A 30 4.85 7.45 -4.20
N HIS A 31 5.51 7.42 -5.36
CA HIS A 31 6.96 7.26 -5.45
C HIS A 31 7.76 8.42 -4.83
N GLY A 32 8.99 8.15 -4.39
CA GLY A 32 9.85 9.16 -3.76
C GLY A 32 9.47 9.47 -2.31
N THR A 33 8.66 8.62 -1.67
CA THR A 33 8.24 8.80 -0.28
C THR A 33 8.45 7.52 0.53
N TYR A 34 8.61 7.65 1.85
CA TYR A 34 8.61 6.51 2.77
C TYR A 34 7.34 5.65 2.65
N ARG A 35 6.17 6.29 2.44
CA ARG A 35 4.90 5.58 2.23
C ARG A 35 4.92 4.77 0.94
N GLY A 36 5.47 5.32 -0.14
CA GLY A 36 5.70 4.61 -1.38
C GLY A 36 6.60 3.40 -1.20
N ALA A 37 7.69 3.54 -0.44
CA ALA A 37 8.59 2.43 -0.13
C ALA A 37 7.91 1.29 0.66
N LYS A 38 7.05 1.64 1.64
CA LYS A 38 6.23 0.64 2.34
C LYS A 38 5.22 -0.05 1.42
N GLN A 39 4.64 0.68 0.48
CA GLN A 39 3.67 0.14 -0.47
C GLN A 39 4.31 -0.84 -1.45
N HIS A 40 5.54 -0.56 -1.93
CA HIS A 40 6.36 -1.51 -2.68
C HIS A 40 6.56 -2.82 -1.92
N ARG A 41 6.99 -2.75 -0.65
CA ARG A 41 7.18 -3.93 0.20
C ARG A 41 5.89 -4.72 0.42
N TYR A 42 4.79 -4.02 0.69
CA TYR A 42 3.48 -4.65 0.86
C TYR A 42 3.02 -5.40 -0.39
N ARG A 43 3.28 -4.82 -1.57
CA ARG A 43 2.95 -5.42 -2.88
C ARG A 43 4.00 -6.42 -3.38
N LYS A 44 5.12 -6.56 -2.67
CA LYS A 44 6.30 -7.36 -3.09
C LYS A 44 6.86 -6.91 -4.45
N GLU A 45 6.73 -5.63 -4.77
CA GLU A 45 7.30 -5.02 -5.97
C GLU A 45 8.75 -4.55 -5.72
N PRO A 46 9.63 -4.56 -6.73
CA PRO A 46 10.99 -4.04 -6.61
C PRO A 46 10.99 -2.56 -6.22
N LEU A 47 11.73 -2.25 -5.15
CA LEU A 47 11.82 -0.89 -4.63
C LEU A 47 12.55 0.01 -5.63
N CYS A 48 11.87 1.01 -6.20
CA CYS A 48 12.54 1.96 -7.07
C CYS A 48 13.51 2.86 -6.27
N GLU A 49 14.52 3.41 -6.95
CA GLU A 49 15.58 4.19 -6.31
C GLU A 49 15.05 5.37 -5.49
N ARG A 50 14.10 6.12 -6.04
CA ARG A 50 13.48 7.27 -5.35
C ARG A 50 12.83 6.86 -4.03
N CYS A 51 12.14 5.72 -4.01
CA CYS A 51 11.52 5.19 -2.79
C CYS A 51 12.58 4.70 -1.80
N ARG A 52 13.65 4.06 -2.27
CA ARG A 52 14.77 3.61 -1.44
C ARG A 52 15.46 4.78 -0.73
N LEU A 53 15.76 5.86 -1.46
CA LEU A 53 16.38 7.07 -0.88
C LEU A 53 15.48 7.72 0.17
N ALA A 54 14.18 7.81 -0.10
CA ALA A 54 13.22 8.37 0.85
C ALA A 54 13.08 7.53 2.14
N ASP A 55 13.08 6.19 2.02
CA ASP A 55 13.07 5.29 3.17
C ASP A 55 14.35 5.43 4.00
N ASN A 56 15.51 5.48 3.34
CA ASN A 56 16.79 5.71 4.01
C ASN A 56 16.82 7.04 4.78
N ALA A 57 16.38 8.14 4.15
CA ALA A 57 16.33 9.46 4.79
C ALA A 57 15.43 9.46 6.03
N TYR A 58 14.26 8.84 5.93
CA TYR A 58 13.34 8.70 7.07
C TYR A 58 13.95 7.89 8.21
N GLN A 59 14.60 6.76 7.90
CA GLN A 59 15.23 5.92 8.93
C GLN A 59 16.40 6.63 9.63
N GLN A 60 17.22 7.37 8.88
CA GLN A 60 18.30 8.18 9.46
C GLN A 60 17.75 9.23 10.44
N GLN A 61 16.67 9.93 10.08
CA GLN A 61 16.02 10.88 10.98
C GLN A 61 15.49 10.18 12.25
N ARG A 62 14.85 9.02 12.10
CA ARG A 62 14.36 8.23 13.24
C ARG A 62 15.46 7.76 14.17
N TYR A 63 16.59 7.30 13.64
CA TYR A 63 17.71 6.86 14.47
C TYR A 63 18.41 8.04 15.14
N ALA A 64 18.54 9.17 14.45
CA ALA A 64 19.07 10.40 15.04
C ALA A 64 18.19 10.88 16.21
N ALA A 65 16.86 10.83 16.07
CA ALA A 65 15.93 11.17 17.15
C ALA A 65 16.06 10.23 18.36
N GLN A 66 16.07 8.91 18.13
CA GLN A 66 16.26 7.91 19.20
C GLN A 66 17.61 8.05 19.91
N ARG A 67 18.67 8.42 19.18
CA ARG A 67 19.99 8.66 19.79
C ARG A 67 19.96 9.87 20.72
N LYS A 68 19.24 10.94 20.37
CA LYS A 68 19.08 12.13 21.24
C LYS A 68 18.31 11.80 22.51
N GLU A 69 17.32 10.92 22.45
CA GLU A 69 16.53 10.51 23.62
C GLU A 69 17.32 9.64 24.60
N ARG A 70 18.34 8.92 24.12
CA ARG A 70 19.15 8.00 24.93
C ARG A 70 20.35 8.65 25.62
N VAL A 71 20.63 9.93 25.34
CA VAL A 71 21.72 10.72 25.93
C VAL A 71 21.14 11.67 26.94
#